data_AF-A0AAV3EM48-F1
#
_entry.id   AF-A0AAV3EM48-F1
#
_cell.length_a   1.000
_cell.length_b   1.000
_cell.length_c   1.000
_cell.angle_alpha   90.00
_cell.angle_beta   90.00
_cell.angle_gamma   90.00
#
_symmetry.space_group_name_H-M   'P 1'
#
loop_
_entity.id
_entity.type
_entity.pdbx_description
1 polymer ?
#
loop_
_entity_poly.entity_id
_entity_poly.type
_entity_poly.pdbx_seq_one_letter_code
_entity_poly.pdbx_strand_id
1 'polypeptide(L)' 'MKKSFSVVNEDEIDALKGKVLASINKASLQLQSELSNNSAISVFSKMKFGGVGYDPLNTDRELNIIEQINQSFTF' A
#
# COMPACT_ATOMS: atom_id res chain seq x y z
N MET A 1 -11.14 5.76 -13.18
CA MET A 1 -11.15 4.97 -11.94
C MET A 1 -12.53 5.07 -11.32
N LYS A 2 -13.23 3.95 -11.05
CA LYS A 2 -14.51 4.01 -10.33
C LYS A 2 -14.23 4.42 -8.88
N LYS A 3 -14.90 5.49 -8.41
CA LYS A 3 -14.74 6.02 -7.04
C LYS A 3 -15.49 5.21 -5.97
N SER A 4 -16.25 4.21 -6.39
CA SER A 4 -17.04 3.33 -5.51
C SER A 4 -17.23 1.96 -6.16
N PHE A 5 -17.39 0.94 -5.33
CA PHE A 5 -17.73 -0.42 -5.70
C PHE A 5 -18.95 -0.81 -4.88
N SER A 6 -19.90 -1.53 -5.50
CA SER A 6 -21.01 -2.12 -4.79
C SER A 6 -20.56 -3.47 -4.25
N VAL A 7 -20.68 -3.63 -2.94
CA VAL A 7 -20.44 -4.89 -2.24
C VAL A 7 -21.79 -5.58 -2.09
N VAL A 8 -21.90 -6.82 -2.55
CA VAL A 8 -23.17 -7.55 -2.63
C VAL A 8 -23.30 -8.64 -1.56
N ASN A 9 -22.19 -9.05 -0.95
CA ASN A 9 -22.13 -10.08 0.09
C ASN A 9 -20.89 -9.91 1.01
N GLU A 10 -20.84 -10.70 2.09
CA GLU A 10 -19.74 -10.66 3.07
C GLU A 10 -18.41 -11.17 2.51
N ASP A 11 -18.42 -12.15 1.59
CA ASP A 11 -17.20 -12.68 0.98
C ASP A 11 -16.42 -11.60 0.20
N GLU A 12 -17.14 -10.69 -0.46
CA GLU A 12 -16.55 -9.53 -1.14
C GLU A 12 -15.89 -8.56 -0.16
N ILE A 13 -16.44 -8.40 1.05
CA ILE A 13 -15.83 -7.58 2.11
C ILE A 13 -14.50 -8.21 2.54
N ASP A 14 -14.48 -9.52 2.77
CA ASP A 14 -13.26 -10.20 3.22
C ASP A 14 -12.18 -10.22 2.13
N ALA A 15 -12.57 -10.33 0.86
CA ALA A 15 -11.66 -10.14 -0.25
C ALA A 15 -11.04 -8.72 -0.29
N LEU A 16 -11.84 -7.67 -0.02
CA LEU A 16 -11.35 -6.30 0.05
C LEU A 16 -10.39 -6.08 1.24
N LYS A 17 -10.72 -6.59 2.42
CA LYS A 17 -9.79 -6.60 3.58
C LYS A 17 -8.48 -7.30 3.23
N GLY A 18 -8.56 -8.44 2.54
CA GLY A 18 -7.39 -9.18 2.06
C GLY A 18 -6.49 -8.34 1.17
N LYS A 19 -7.05 -7.51 0.30
CA LYS A 19 -6.26 -6.59 -0.56
C LYS A 19 -5.55 -5.50 0.24
N VAL A 20 -6.21 -4.92 1.24
CA VAL A 20 -5.60 -3.91 2.13
C VAL A 20 -4.43 -4.54 2.90
N LEU A 21 -4.63 -5.71 3.50
CA LEU A 21 -3.58 -6.45 4.21
C LEU A 21 -2.41 -6.83 3.30
N ALA A 22 -2.69 -7.27 2.08
CA ALA A 22 -1.65 -7.58 1.10
C ALA A 22 -0.80 -6.34 0.73
N SER A 23 -1.45 -5.19 0.55
CA SER A 23 -0.76 -3.91 0.30
C SER A 23 0.14 -3.52 1.47
N ILE A 24 -0.36 -3.60 2.72
CA ILE A 24 0.41 -3.34 3.95
C ILE A 24 1.62 -4.26 4.05
N ASN A 25 1.43 -5.57 3.85
CA ASN A 25 2.50 -6.56 3.92
C ASN A 25 3.58 -6.29 2.87
N LYS A 26 3.20 -5.99 1.63
CA LYS A 26 4.16 -5.65 0.58
C LYS A 26 4.96 -4.39 0.94
N ALA A 27 4.30 -3.35 1.43
CA ALA A 27 4.97 -2.12 1.86
C ALA A 27 5.98 -2.38 2.98
N SER A 28 5.62 -3.21 3.98
CA SER A 28 6.50 -3.60 5.07
C SER A 28 7.75 -4.35 4.58
N LEU A 29 7.57 -5.35 3.72
CA LEU A 29 8.66 -6.13 3.14
C LEU A 29 9.58 -5.26 2.26
N GLN A 30 9.00 -4.36 1.47
CA GLN A 30 9.77 -3.40 0.67
C GLN A 30 10.63 -2.52 1.57
N LEU A 31 10.05 -1.90 2.61
CA LEU A 31 10.81 -1.06 3.53
C LEU A 31 11.93 -1.82 4.24
N GLN A 32 11.67 -3.05 4.69
CA GLN A 32 12.69 -3.88 5.33
C GLN A 32 13.87 -4.15 4.38
N SER A 33 13.57 -4.46 3.11
CA SER A 33 14.59 -4.63 2.07
C SER A 33 15.36 -3.33 1.81
N GLU A 34 14.67 -2.19 1.71
CA GLU A 34 15.31 -0.89 1.45
C GLU A 34 16.23 -0.46 2.60
N LEU A 35 15.78 -0.62 3.84
CA LEU A 35 16.54 -0.31 5.06
C LEU A 35 17.79 -1.19 5.21
N SER A 36 17.74 -2.42 4.70
CA SER A 36 18.88 -3.36 4.79
C SER A 36 19.96 -3.08 3.74
N ASN A 37 19.59 -2.47 2.61
CA ASN A 37 20.45 -2.39 1.42
C ASN A 37 20.85 -0.96 1.02
N ASN A 38 20.21 0.07 1.58
CA ASN A 38 20.43 1.46 1.17
C ASN A 38 20.73 2.38 2.35
N SER A 39 21.32 3.54 2.05
CA SER A 39 21.55 4.59 3.05
C SER A 39 20.24 5.23 3.50
N ALA A 40 20.22 5.74 4.73
CA ALA A 40 19.02 6.38 5.31
C ALA A 40 18.43 7.49 4.42
N ILE A 41 19.28 8.29 3.76
CA ILE A 41 18.82 9.37 2.87
C ILE A 41 18.15 8.84 1.61
N SER A 42 18.66 7.72 1.05
CA SER A 42 18.06 7.07 -0.11
C SER A 42 16.71 6.46 0.25
N VAL A 43 16.63 5.78 1.39
CA VAL A 43 15.37 5.23 1.91
C VAL A 43 14.35 6.33 2.15
N PHE A 44 14.75 7.44 2.79
CA PHE A 44 13.85 8.58 3.01
C PHE A 44 13.32 9.17 1.69
N SER A 45 14.19 9.33 0.69
CA SER A 45 13.78 9.79 -0.65
C SER A 45 12.76 8.85 -1.28
N LYS A 46 13.01 7.53 -1.23
CA LYS A 46 12.09 6.52 -1.74
C LYS A 46 10.74 6.53 -1.01
N MET A 47 10.75 6.64 0.31
CA MET A 47 9.52 6.73 1.11
C MET A 47 8.67 7.95 0.76
N LYS A 48 9.31 9.09 0.47
CA LYS A 48 8.64 10.37 0.24
C LYS A 48 8.18 10.56 -1.21
N PHE A 49 9.03 10.18 -2.16
CA PHE A 49 8.85 10.50 -3.59
C PHE A 49 8.74 9.26 -4.47
N GLY A 50 9.20 8.10 -3.99
CA GLY A 50 9.04 6.82 -4.67
C GLY A 50 7.80 6.05 -4.20
N GLY A 51 7.71 4.80 -4.67
CA GLY A 51 6.70 3.83 -4.27
C GLY A 51 7.13 2.98 -3.07
N VAL A 52 6.25 2.90 -2.07
CA VAL A 52 6.28 1.97 -0.94
C VAL A 52 4.86 1.40 -0.78
N GLY A 53 4.63 0.23 -1.38
CA GLY A 53 3.31 -0.37 -1.49
C GLY A 53 2.56 0.05 -2.76
N TYR A 54 1.23 -0.10 -2.73
CA TYR A 54 0.35 0.17 -3.86
C TYR A 54 -1.10 0.39 -3.40
N ASP A 55 -1.88 1.06 -4.25
CA ASP A 55 -3.32 1.27 -4.04
C ASP A 55 -4.04 -0.10 -4.10
N PRO A 56 -4.69 -0.57 -3.01
CA PRO A 56 -5.33 -1.90 -2.96
C PRO A 56 -6.39 -2.13 -4.06
N LEU A 57 -6.89 -1.05 -4.66
CA LEU A 57 -7.93 -1.05 -5.70
C LEU A 57 -7.36 -0.76 -7.09
N ASN A 58 -6.09 -0.35 -7.18
CA ASN A 58 -5.36 -0.11 -8.41
C ASN A 58 -3.88 -0.49 -8.23
N THR A 59 -3.54 -1.76 -8.49
CA THR A 59 -2.20 -2.32 -8.24
C THR A 59 -1.08 -1.66 -9.03
N ASP A 60 -1.40 -0.97 -10.13
CA ASP A 60 -0.43 -0.28 -10.97
C ASP A 60 -0.05 1.11 -10.41
N ARG A 61 -0.81 1.60 -9.42
CA ARG A 61 -0.53 2.85 -8.74
C ARG A 61 0.29 2.58 -7.47
N GLU A 62 1.56 2.93 -7.55
CA GLU A 62 2.42 3.01 -6.36
C GLU A 62 1.98 4.14 -5.43
N LEU A 63 2.20 3.93 -4.13
CA LEU A 63 1.89 4.90 -3.07
C LEU A 63 3.18 5.34 -2.40
N ASN A 64 3.29 6.62 -2.02
CA ASN A 64 4.32 7.00 -1.06
C ASN A 64 3.91 6.55 0.36
N ILE A 65 4.84 6.65 1.33
CA ILE A 65 4.61 6.14 2.69
C ILE A 65 3.39 6.78 3.39
N ILE A 66 3.14 8.07 3.14
CA ILE A 66 2.02 8.78 3.77
C ILE A 66 0.70 8.29 3.18
N GLU A 67 0.65 8.13 1.85
CA GLU A 67 -0.51 7.56 1.18
C GLU A 67 -0.78 6.13 1.62
N GLN A 68 0.25 5.29 1.75
CA GLN A 68 0.13 3.91 2.22
C GLN A 68 -0.41 3.85 3.66
N ILE A 69 0.11 4.68 4.57
CA ILE A 69 -0.41 4.77 5.95
C ILE A 69 -1.88 5.20 5.92
N ASN A 70 -2.21 6.25 5.19
CA ASN A 70 -3.59 6.74 5.10
C ASN A 70 -4.53 5.64 4.59
N GLN A 71 -4.15 4.92 3.53
CA GLN A 71 -4.93 3.80 2.99
C GLN A 71 -5.13 2.68 4.01
N SER A 72 -4.15 2.42 4.87
CA SER A 72 -4.19 1.35 5.86
C SER A 72 -5.18 1.61 7.00
N PHE A 73 -5.54 2.88 7.24
CA PHE A 73 -6.43 3.27 8.34
C PHE A 73 -7.73 3.95 7.90
N THR A 74 -7.88 4.25 6.60
CA THR A 74 -9.07 4.93 6.07
C THR A 74 -10.10 3.95 5.50
N PHE A 75 -9.67 2.80 4.98
CA PHE A 75 -10.52 1.75 4.42
C PHE A 75 -10.58 0.56 5.37
#